data_AF-A0A3M9MM22-F1
#
_entry.id   AF-A0A3M9MM22-F1
#
_cell.length_a   1.000
_cell.length_b   1.000
_cell.length_c   1.000
_cell.angle_alpha   90.00
_cell.angle_beta   90.00
_cell.angle_gamma   90.00
#
_symmetry.space_group_name_H-M   'P 1'
#
loop_
_entity.id
_entity.type
_entity.pdbx_description
1 polymer ?
#
loop_
_entity_poly.entity_id
_entity_poly.type
_entity_poly.pdbx_seq_one_letter_code
_entity_poly.pdbx_strand_id
1 'polypeptide(L)' 'MSETTYAQKYAQLAQAVKSMRDAQKQYFKYRERVDLEASKKREKLVDELLEESIPATQTSLF' A
#
# COMPACT_ATOMS: atom_id res chain seq x y z
N MET A 1 -21.12 -12.32 5.00
CA MET A 1 -19.82 -11.65 5.17
C MET A 1 -19.90 -10.33 4.44
N SER A 2 -19.86 -9.23 5.18
CA SER A 2 -20.44 -7.94 4.79
C SER A 2 -19.61 -7.19 3.75
N GLU A 3 -20.25 -6.77 2.66
CA GLU A 3 -19.71 -5.94 1.58
C GLU A 3 -19.00 -4.66 2.08
N THR A 4 -19.40 -4.15 3.25
CA THR A 4 -18.79 -3.01 3.94
C THR A 4 -17.32 -3.23 4.29
N THR A 5 -16.92 -4.45 4.62
CA THR A 5 -15.54 -4.76 5.04
C THR A 5 -14.58 -4.71 3.85
N TYR A 6 -15.02 -5.16 2.67
CA TYR A 6 -14.22 -5.10 1.45
C TYR A 6 -14.07 -3.67 0.93
N ALA A 7 -15.16 -2.90 0.94
CA ALA A 7 -15.10 -1.49 0.56
C ALA A 7 -14.15 -0.68 1.46
N GLN A 8 -14.16 -0.96 2.76
CA GLN A 8 -13.24 -0.33 3.73
C GLN A 8 -11.78 -0.71 3.49
N LYS A 9 -11.49 -2.00 3.31
CA LYS A 9 -10.13 -2.47 2.99
C LYS A 9 -9.60 -1.87 1.69
N TYR A 10 -10.46 -1.81 0.66
CA TYR A 10 -10.11 -1.16 -0.60
C TYR A 10 -9.83 0.33 -0.44
N ALA A 11 -10.67 1.05 0.31
CA ALA A 11 -10.47 2.48 0.58
C ALA A 11 -9.15 2.74 1.34
N GLN A 12 -8.82 1.89 2.32
CA GLN A 12 -7.55 1.96 3.05
C GLN A 12 -6.35 1.73 2.13
N LEU A 13 -6.41 0.69 1.30
CA LEU A 13 -5.36 0.38 0.32
C LEU A 13 -5.19 1.54 -0.69
N ALA A 14 -6.28 2.05 -1.25
CA ALA A 14 -6.25 3.16 -2.20
C ALA A 14 -5.62 4.42 -1.58
N GLN A 15 -5.95 4.72 -0.32
CA GLN A 15 -5.37 5.86 0.40
C GLN A 15 -3.88 5.66 0.70
N ALA A 16 -3.46 4.45 1.06
CA ALA A 16 -2.05 4.11 1.30
C ALA A 16 -1.23 4.25 0.01
N VAL A 17 -1.72 3.70 -1.12
CA VAL A 17 -1.08 3.81 -2.44
C VAL A 17 -0.99 5.26 -2.90
N LYS A 18 -2.07 6.05 -2.75
CA LYS A 18 -2.06 7.48 -3.10
C LYS A 18 -0.98 8.22 -2.30
N SER A 19 -0.95 8.01 -0.99
CA SER A 19 0.04 8.63 -0.12
C SER A 19 1.46 8.22 -0.51
N MET A 20 1.70 6.95 -0.84
CA MET A 20 3.01 6.49 -1.31
C MET A 20 3.44 7.26 -2.55
N ARG A 21 2.58 7.35 -3.57
CA ARG A 21 2.86 8.08 -4.81
C ARG A 21 3.12 9.57 -4.57
N ASP A 22 2.40 10.19 -3.64
CA ASP A 22 2.61 11.60 -3.31
C ASP A 22 3.99 11.82 -2.68
N ALA A 23 4.45 10.95 -1.77
CA ALA A 23 5.80 10.99 -1.23
C ALA A 23 6.87 10.77 -2.31
N GLN A 24 6.67 9.78 -3.19
CA GLN A 24 7.57 9.55 -4.33
C GLN A 24 7.69 10.79 -5.22
N LYS A 25 6.57 11.44 -5.53
CA LYS A 25 6.55 12.68 -6.32
C LYS A 25 7.33 13.80 -5.64
N GLN A 26 7.15 14.01 -4.33
CA GLN A 26 7.93 15.02 -3.60
C GLN A 26 9.43 14.69 -3.61
N TYR A 27 9.78 13.41 -3.37
CA TYR A 27 11.16 12.96 -3.47
C TYR A 27 11.75 13.21 -4.86
N PHE A 28 11.05 12.87 -5.94
CA PHE A 28 11.57 13.12 -7.30
C PHE A 28 11.68 14.61 -7.62
N LYS A 29 10.83 15.46 -7.04
CA LYS A 29 10.85 16.90 -7.23
C LYS A 29 11.97 17.60 -6.46
N TYR A 30 12.16 17.25 -5.19
CA TYR A 30 13.07 17.98 -4.28
C TYR A 30 14.29 17.18 -3.82
N ARG A 31 14.29 15.85 -4.07
CA ARG A 31 15.36 14.91 -3.67
C ARG A 31 15.61 14.84 -2.17
N GLU A 32 14.63 15.20 -1.35
CA GLU A 32 14.75 15.13 0.10
C GLU A 32 14.66 13.68 0.60
N ARG A 33 15.65 13.23 1.38
CA ARG A 33 15.69 11.87 1.92
C ARG A 33 14.46 11.51 2.77
N VAL A 34 13.87 12.50 3.44
CA VAL A 34 12.66 12.34 4.26
C VAL A 34 11.50 11.81 3.42
N ASP A 35 11.33 12.29 2.19
CA ASP A 35 10.25 11.85 1.30
C ASP A 35 10.49 10.43 0.76
N LEU A 36 11.76 10.07 0.52
CA LEU A 36 12.13 8.71 0.13
C LEU A 36 11.82 7.71 1.24
N GLU A 37 12.20 8.02 2.49
CA GLU A 37 11.90 7.17 3.63
C GLU A 37 10.40 7.09 3.91
N ALA A 38 9.68 8.21 3.77
CA ALA A 38 8.23 8.23 3.85
C ALA A 38 7.56 7.35 2.76
N SER A 39 8.09 7.37 1.53
CA SER A 39 7.64 6.49 0.46
C SER A 39 7.82 5.02 0.84
N LYS A 40 9.02 4.61 1.26
CA LYS A 40 9.32 3.21 1.63
C LYS A 40 8.45 2.72 2.78
N LYS A 41 8.19 3.58 3.78
CA LYS A 41 7.29 3.22 4.89
C LYS A 41 5.86 2.96 4.41
N ARG A 42 5.39 3.75 3.43
CA ARG A 42 4.06 3.58 2.83
C ARG A 42 3.99 2.38 1.89
N GLU A 43 5.08 2.07 1.19
CA GLU A 43 5.23 0.85 0.40
C GLU A 43 5.04 -0.39 1.28
N LYS A 44 5.77 -0.47 2.41
CA LYS A 44 5.59 -1.56 3.38
C LYS A 44 4.15 -1.71 3.87
N LEU A 45 3.46 -0.59 4.14
CA LEU A 45 2.06 -0.61 4.56
C LEU A 45 1.13 -1.14 3.44
N VAL A 46 1.41 -0.80 2.19
CA VAL A 46 0.66 -1.33 1.04
C VAL A 46 0.86 -2.84 0.93
N ASP A 47 2.09 -3.33 1.10
CA ASP A 47 2.40 -4.76 1.07
C ASP A 47 1.68 -5.51 2.19
N GLU A 48 1.70 -5.00 3.42
CA GLU A 48 0.97 -5.57 4.57
C GLU A 48 -0.54 -5.68 4.28
N LEU A 49 -1.15 -4.61 3.73
CA LEU A 49 -2.57 -4.62 3.38
C LEU A 49 -2.91 -5.60 2.24
N LEU A 50 -1.98 -5.82 1.30
CA LEU A 50 -2.14 -6.79 0.22
C LEU A 50 -2.01 -8.22 0.75
N GLU A 51 -1.01 -8.52 1.58
CA GLU A 51 -0.82 -9.82 2.21
C GLU A 51 -2.03 -10.22 3.07
N GLU A 52 -2.58 -9.30 3.86
CA GLU A 52 -3.80 -9.53 4.65
C GLU A 52 -5.05 -9.79 3.78
N SER A 53 -5.03 -9.33 2.53
CA SER A 53 -6.16 -9.45 1.60
C SER A 53 -6.09 -10.71 0.73
N ILE A 54 -4.92 -11.34 0.61
CA ILE A 54 -4.71 -12.59 -0.12
C ILE A 54 -4.84 -13.74 0.90
N PRO A 55 -5.99 -14.44 0.98
CA PRO A 55 -6.02 -15.71 1.72
C PRO A 55 -4.95 -16.63 1.12
N ALA A 56 -4.25 -17.41 1.96
CA ALA A 56 -3.13 -18.29 1.62
C ALA A 56 -3.45 -19.45 0.63
N THR A 57 -4.36 -19.24 -0.30
CA THR A 57 -4.99 -20.25 -1.16
C THR A 57 -4.53 -20.18 -2.61
N GLN A 58 -3.37 -19.58 -2.92
CA GLN A 58 -2.82 -19.60 -4.30
C GLN A 58 -1.29 -19.79 -4.37
N THR A 59 -0.71 -20.54 -3.43
CA THR A 59 0.67 -21.04 -3.60
C THR A 59 0.74 -22.56 -3.40
N SER A 60 -0.02 -23.28 -4.23
CA SER A 60 0.26 -24.69 -4.57
C SER A 60 -0.26 -24.96 -5.98
N LEU A 61 0.44 -24.38 -6.96
CA LEU A 61 0.37 -24.77 -8.37
C LEU A 61 1.77 -24.74 -8.98
N PHE A 62 2.72 -25.40 -8.30
CA PHE A 62 3.94 -25.97 -8.87
C PHE A 62 4.32 -27.21 -8.07
#